data_AF-A0A1V6DDT2-F1
#
_entry.id   AF-A0A1V6DDT2-F1
#
_cell.length_a   1.000
_cell.length_b   1.000
_cell.length_c   1.000
_cell.angle_alpha   90.00
_cell.angle_beta   90.00
_cell.angle_gamma   90.00
#
_symmetry.space_group_name_H-M   'P 1'
#
loop_
_entity.id
_entity.type
_entity.pdbx_description
1 polymer ?
#
loop_
_entity_poly.entity_id
_entity_poly.type
_entity_poly.pdbx_seq_one_letter_code
_entity_poly.pdbx_strand_id
1 'polypeptide(L)'
;MHRRTWRFVFFALAILAGFAAGLGYGWLIHPVGYHSIDPQTLQIDYQTDFVLMVAELYRAEGDLAMALARLDFLGGSPQVTINDAIDYANTRSYAAADLQLMQDLASVLRQALDGRD
;
A
#
# COMPACT_ATOMS: atom_id res chain seq x y z
N MET A 1 35.36 -44.29 -25.44
CA MET A 1 34.11 -43.83 -24.79
C MET A 1 33.89 -42.32 -24.99
N HIS A 2 33.62 -41.84 -26.22
CA HIS A 2 33.54 -40.38 -26.50
C HIS A 2 32.32 -39.94 -27.35
N ARG A 3 31.46 -40.87 -27.79
CA ARG A 3 30.28 -40.52 -28.63
C ARG A 3 28.98 -40.31 -27.85
N ARG A 4 28.94 -40.70 -26.56
CA ARG A 4 27.71 -40.67 -25.75
C ARG A 4 27.51 -39.33 -25.03
N THR A 5 28.58 -38.72 -24.55
CA THR A 5 28.55 -37.43 -23.83
C THR A 5 28.20 -36.26 -24.73
N TRP A 6 28.58 -36.32 -26.02
CA TRP A 6 28.29 -35.25 -26.97
C TRP A 6 26.78 -35.01 -27.15
N ARG A 7 25.96 -36.06 -27.11
CA ARG A 7 24.49 -35.95 -27.16
C ARG A 7 23.93 -35.23 -25.94
N PHE A 8 24.51 -35.45 -24.75
CA PHE A 8 24.11 -34.76 -23.53
C PHE A 8 24.55 -33.29 -23.52
N VAL A 9 25.72 -32.97 -24.11
CA VAL A 9 26.17 -31.58 -24.27
C VAL A 9 25.23 -30.80 -25.17
N PHE A 10 24.84 -31.37 -26.32
CA PHE A 10 23.85 -30.73 -27.21
C PHE A 10 22.48 -30.58 -26.54
N PHE A 11 22.05 -31.58 -25.77
CA PHE A 11 20.79 -31.50 -25.02
C PHE A 11 20.83 -30.39 -23.96
N ALA A 12 21.92 -30.27 -23.20
CA ALA A 12 22.10 -29.21 -22.21
C ALA A 12 22.16 -27.82 -22.87
N LEU A 13 22.83 -27.69 -24.03
CA LEU A 13 22.87 -26.46 -24.81
C LEU A 13 21.48 -26.04 -25.30
N ALA A 14 20.67 -26.98 -25.77
CA ALA A 14 19.31 -26.70 -26.22
C ALA A 14 18.42 -26.21 -25.07
N ILE A 15 18.55 -26.80 -23.87
CA ILE A 15 17.85 -26.35 -22.66
C ILE A 15 18.31 -24.95 -22.26
N LEU A 16 19.62 -24.71 -22.21
CA LEU A 16 20.18 -23.38 -21.89
C LEU A 16 19.71 -22.32 -22.87
N ALA A 17 19.68 -22.63 -24.17
CA ALA A 17 19.17 -21.73 -25.20
C ALA A 17 17.68 -21.43 -25.00
N GLY A 18 16.86 -22.45 -24.72
CA GLY A 18 15.44 -22.27 -24.42
C GLY A 18 15.21 -21.45 -23.14
N PHE A 19 16.03 -21.65 -22.11
CA PHE A 19 15.95 -20.91 -20.85
C PHE A 19 16.36 -19.44 -21.03
N ALA A 20 17.46 -19.20 -21.75
CA ALA A 20 17.92 -17.85 -22.09
C ALA A 20 16.89 -17.11 -22.96
N ALA A 21 16.29 -17.80 -23.94
CA ALA A 21 15.23 -17.24 -24.77
C ALA A 21 13.96 -16.95 -23.96
N GLY A 22 13.53 -17.87 -23.08
CA GLY A 22 12.35 -17.70 -22.24
C GLY A 22 12.51 -16.56 -21.23
N LEU A 23 13.66 -16.46 -20.57
CA LEU A 23 13.98 -15.36 -19.66
C LEU A 23 14.09 -14.02 -20.39
N GLY A 24 14.82 -13.98 -21.51
CA GLY A 24 14.96 -12.77 -22.31
C GLY A 24 13.62 -12.28 -22.86
N TYR A 25 12.77 -13.20 -23.33
CA TYR A 25 11.43 -12.89 -23.81
C TYR A 25 10.51 -12.41 -22.68
N GLY A 26 10.54 -13.09 -21.53
CA GLY A 26 9.73 -12.73 -20.36
C GLY A 26 10.05 -11.33 -19.83
N TRP A 27 11.32 -10.94 -19.82
CA TRP A 27 11.75 -9.62 -19.33
C TRP A 27 11.56 -8.49 -20.35
N LEU A 28 11.70 -8.76 -21.66
CA LEU A 28 11.65 -7.72 -22.68
C LEU A 28 10.23 -7.35 -23.12
N ILE A 29 9.27 -8.28 -23.00
CA ILE A 29 7.88 -8.07 -23.47
C ILE A 29 6.93 -7.71 -22.34
N HIS A 30 7.21 -8.21 -21.13
CA HIS A 30 6.55 -7.78 -19.92
C HIS A 30 7.63 -7.39 -18.91
N PRO A 31 8.21 -6.17 -19.02
CA PRO A 31 8.89 -5.62 -17.87
C PRO A 31 7.89 -5.70 -16.70
N VAL A 32 8.34 -6.21 -15.55
CA VAL A 32 7.57 -6.15 -14.30
C VAL A 32 7.40 -4.67 -13.95
N GLY A 33 6.44 -4.05 -14.60
CA GLY A 33 5.99 -2.72 -14.27
C GLY A 33 5.38 -2.85 -12.89
N TYR A 34 6.14 -2.44 -11.87
CA TYR A 34 5.55 -1.84 -10.68
C TYR A 34 4.90 -0.52 -11.14
N HIS A 35 3.87 -0.64 -11.96
CA HIS A 35 3.08 0.45 -12.46
C HIS A 35 1.81 0.42 -11.64
N SER A 36 1.70 1.42 -10.76
CA SER A 36 0.57 1.71 -9.89
C SER A 36 0.55 0.96 -8.55
N ILE A 37 1.56 1.21 -7.70
CA ILE A 37 1.29 1.26 -6.26
C ILE A 37 0.59 2.60 -6.01
N ASP A 38 -0.64 2.72 -6.51
CA ASP A 38 -1.50 3.83 -6.11
C ASP A 38 -1.66 3.70 -4.60
N PRO A 39 -1.48 4.73 -3.77
CA PRO A 39 -1.65 4.63 -2.32
C PRO A 39 -2.99 4.01 -1.91
N GLN A 40 -4.02 4.09 -2.77
CA GLN A 40 -5.32 3.42 -2.62
C GLN A 40 -5.24 1.88 -2.68
N THR A 41 -4.17 1.31 -3.23
CA THR A 41 -3.90 -0.13 -3.30
C THR A 41 -3.16 -0.66 -2.07
N LEU A 42 -2.76 0.20 -1.11
CA LEU A 42 -2.22 -0.28 0.16
C LEU A 42 -3.24 -1.17 0.85
N GLN A 43 -2.76 -2.24 1.50
CA GLN A 43 -3.61 -3.04 2.35
C GLN A 43 -4.11 -2.18 3.52
N ILE A 44 -5.36 -2.42 3.93
CA ILE A 44 -6.09 -1.61 4.92
C ILE A 44 -5.37 -1.50 6.28
N ASP A 45 -4.53 -2.47 6.64
CA ASP A 45 -3.67 -2.39 7.84
C ASP A 45 -2.68 -1.24 7.77
N TYR A 46 -1.94 -1.12 6.67
CA TYR A 46 -1.00 -0.01 6.48
C TYR A 46 -1.70 1.34 6.36
N GLN A 47 -2.88 1.39 5.73
CA GLN A 47 -3.68 2.61 5.68
C GLN A 47 -4.13 3.03 7.09
N THR A 48 -4.56 2.07 7.90
CA THR A 48 -4.99 2.32 9.29
C THR A 48 -3.85 2.85 10.14
N ASP A 49 -2.65 2.25 10.04
CA ASP A 49 -1.48 2.72 10.78
C ASP A 49 -1.05 4.14 10.35
N PHE A 50 -1.18 4.46 9.06
CA PHE A 50 -0.94 5.81 8.57
C PHE A 50 -1.96 6.82 9.11
N VAL A 51 -3.24 6.47 9.12
CA VAL A 51 -4.31 7.32 9.68
C VAL A 51 -4.08 7.57 11.17
N LEU A 52 -3.69 6.53 11.92
CA LEU A 52 -3.33 6.67 13.33
C LEU A 52 -2.15 7.64 13.53
N MET A 53 -1.08 7.50 12.75
CA MET A 53 0.06 8.42 12.80
C MET A 53 -0.36 9.87 12.50
N VAL A 54 -1.24 10.07 11.52
CA VAL A 54 -1.78 11.42 11.23
C VAL A 54 -2.62 11.94 12.39
N ALA A 55 -3.43 11.10 13.04
CA ALA A 55 -4.23 11.48 14.20
C ALA A 55 -3.36 11.86 15.41
N GLU A 56 -2.27 11.14 15.65
CA GLU A 56 -1.27 11.50 16.66
C GLU A 56 -0.63 12.85 16.39
N LEU A 57 -0.24 13.09 15.14
CA LEU A 57 0.39 14.33 14.73
C LEU A 57 -0.58 15.50 14.79
N TYR A 58 -1.84 15.29 14.42
CA TYR A 58 -2.91 16.26 14.62
C TYR A 58 -3.08 16.59 16.11
N ARG A 59 -3.10 15.60 17.01
CA ARG A 59 -3.18 15.86 18.44
C ARG A 59 -2.00 16.70 18.93
N ALA A 60 -0.79 16.47 18.39
CA ALA A 60 0.41 17.19 18.79
C ALA A 60 0.47 18.62 18.23
N GLU A 61 0.06 18.82 16.97
CA GLU A 61 0.19 20.09 16.25
C GLU A 61 -1.07 20.95 16.32
N GLY A 62 -2.25 20.34 16.43
CA GLY A 62 -3.57 21.00 16.38
C GLY A 62 -3.98 21.49 14.99
N ASP A 63 -3.22 21.16 13.94
CA ASP A 63 -3.45 21.66 12.58
C ASP A 63 -4.24 20.65 11.73
N LEU A 64 -5.55 20.90 11.60
CA LEU A 64 -6.45 20.07 10.79
C LEU A 64 -6.12 20.16 9.30
N ALA A 65 -5.70 21.32 8.80
CA ALA A 65 -5.39 21.49 7.37
C ALA A 65 -4.17 20.64 7.00
N MET A 66 -3.15 20.62 7.87
CA MET A 66 -1.97 19.80 7.69
C MET A 66 -2.27 18.31 7.84
N ALA A 67 -3.17 17.92 8.75
CA ALA A 67 -3.65 16.54 8.84
C ALA A 67 -4.35 16.07 7.55
N LEU A 68 -5.21 16.91 6.97
CA LEU A 68 -5.88 16.61 5.70
C LEU A 68 -4.91 16.54 4.52
N ALA A 69 -3.93 17.44 4.46
CA ALA A 69 -2.88 17.40 3.46
C ALA A 69 -2.06 16.09 3.52
N ARG A 70 -1.86 15.53 4.72
CA ARG A 70 -1.21 14.22 4.88
C ARG A 70 -2.13 13.08 4.45
N LEU A 71 -3.42 13.13 4.78
CA LEU A 71 -4.40 12.11 4.37
C LEU A 71 -4.64 12.08 2.85
N ASP A 72 -4.42 13.20 2.16
CA ASP A 72 -4.47 13.26 0.69
C ASP A 72 -3.49 12.27 0.03
N PHE A 73 -2.41 11.87 0.73
CA PHE A 73 -1.52 10.81 0.28
C PHE A 73 -2.24 9.49 0.02
N LEU A 74 -3.23 9.12 0.83
CA LEU A 74 -4.02 7.89 0.64
C LEU A 74 -5.04 8.04 -0.50
N GLY A 75 -5.28 9.26 -0.98
CA GLY A 75 -6.32 9.59 -1.94
C GLY A 75 -7.73 9.38 -1.39
N GLY A 76 -8.72 9.65 -2.24
CA GLY A 76 -10.13 9.54 -1.86
C GLY A 76 -10.59 10.65 -0.90
N SER A 77 -11.72 10.44 -0.24
CA SER A 77 -12.22 11.41 0.74
C SER A 77 -11.63 11.09 2.13
N PRO A 78 -10.97 12.07 2.80
CA PRO A 78 -10.38 11.84 4.12
C PRO A 78 -11.37 11.30 5.16
N GLN A 79 -12.66 11.67 5.02
CA GLN A 79 -13.72 11.19 5.90
C GLN A 79 -13.97 9.69 5.74
N VAL A 80 -13.97 9.16 4.51
CA VAL A 80 -14.14 7.72 4.27
C VAL A 80 -12.91 6.98 4.78
N THR A 81 -11.72 7.47 4.44
CA THR A 81 -10.45 6.86 4.86
C THR A 81 -10.32 6.74 6.37
N ILE A 82 -10.69 7.78 7.13
CA ILE A 82 -10.66 7.72 8.60
C ILE A 82 -11.69 6.74 9.15
N ASN A 83 -12.91 6.70 8.60
CA ASN A 83 -13.94 5.78 9.06
C ASN A 83 -13.55 4.32 8.79
N ASP A 84 -13.04 4.02 7.61
CA ASP A 84 -12.58 2.67 7.23
C ASP A 84 -11.44 2.21 8.15
N ALA A 85 -10.52 3.12 8.48
CA ALA A 85 -9.43 2.85 9.43
C ALA A 85 -9.95 2.57 10.86
N ILE A 86 -10.93 3.34 11.34
CA ILE A 86 -11.56 3.12 12.66
C ILE A 86 -12.27 1.75 12.68
N ASP A 87 -13.02 1.41 11.64
CA ASP A 87 -13.72 0.12 11.53
C ASP A 87 -12.72 -1.03 11.51
N TYR A 88 -11.65 -0.92 10.72
CA TYR A 88 -10.58 -1.92 10.71
C TYR A 88 -9.92 -2.07 12.09
N ALA A 89 -9.55 -0.96 12.73
CA ALA A 89 -8.91 -0.94 14.05
C ALA A 89 -9.80 -1.58 15.14
N ASN A 90 -11.11 -1.37 15.07
CA ASN A 90 -12.08 -2.03 15.94
C ASN A 90 -12.07 -3.56 15.75
N THR A 91 -12.01 -4.05 14.51
CA THR A 91 -11.95 -5.50 14.24
C THR A 91 -10.64 -6.14 14.70
N ARG A 92 -9.55 -5.36 14.77
CA ARG A 92 -8.20 -5.83 15.14
C ARG A 92 -7.80 -5.52 16.58
N SER A 93 -8.72 -5.05 17.42
CA SER A 93 -8.50 -4.80 18.86
C SER A 93 -7.31 -3.86 19.12
N TYR A 94 -7.22 -2.77 18.35
CA TYR A 94 -6.27 -1.68 18.62
C TYR A 94 -6.48 -1.11 20.04
N ALA A 95 -5.46 -0.44 20.59
CA ALA A 95 -5.59 0.15 21.91
C ALA A 95 -6.70 1.21 21.92
N ALA A 96 -7.45 1.27 23.03
CA ALA A 96 -8.55 2.24 23.16
C ALA A 96 -8.07 3.69 23.00
N ALA A 97 -6.84 4.00 23.43
CA ALA A 97 -6.23 5.31 23.25
C ALA A 97 -6.02 5.66 21.77
N ASP A 98 -5.61 4.69 20.95
CA ASP A 98 -5.33 4.87 19.53
C ASP A 98 -6.63 5.04 18.74
N LEU A 99 -7.65 4.24 19.07
CA LEU A 99 -8.99 4.41 18.54
C LEU A 99 -9.56 5.80 18.87
N GLN A 100 -9.33 6.28 20.09
CA GLN A 100 -9.79 7.59 20.50
C GLN A 100 -9.13 8.71 19.69
N LEU A 101 -7.84 8.59 19.35
CA LEU A 101 -7.16 9.57 18.50
C LEU A 101 -7.80 9.69 17.12
N MET A 102 -8.07 8.55 16.48
CA MET A 102 -8.69 8.53 15.16
C MET A 102 -10.13 9.05 15.22
N GLN A 103 -10.88 8.72 16.29
CA GLN A 103 -12.25 9.24 16.51
C GLN A 103 -12.27 10.75 16.75
N ASP A 104 -11.32 11.28 17.52
CA ASP A 104 -11.16 12.71 17.76
C ASP A 104 -10.91 13.43 16.42
N LEU A 105 -9.97 12.93 15.60
CA LEU A 105 -9.71 13.46 14.26
C LEU A 105 -10.97 13.42 13.37
N ALA A 106 -11.71 12.31 13.37
CA ALA A 106 -12.95 12.16 12.61
C ALA A 106 -14.03 13.16 13.04
N SER A 107 -14.13 13.42 14.35
CA SER A 107 -15.11 14.36 14.91
C SER A 107 -14.83 15.80 14.51
N VAL A 108 -13.56 16.22 14.56
CA VAL A 108 -13.13 17.58 14.19
C VAL A 108 -13.31 17.78 12.70
N LEU A 109 -12.95 16.80 11.87
CA LEU A 109 -13.18 16.86 10.43
C LEU A 109 -14.67 17.05 10.12
N ARG A 110 -15.55 16.28 10.76
CA ARG A 110 -17.01 16.40 10.56
C ARG A 110 -17.52 17.78 10.91
N GLN A 111 -17.15 18.31 12.07
CA GLN A 111 -17.51 19.66 12.49
C GLN A 111 -17.02 20.73 11.50
N ALA A 112 -15.81 20.55 10.96
CA ALA A 112 -15.24 21.47 9.98
C ALA A 112 -15.94 21.40 8.61
N LEU A 113 -16.57 20.29 8.27
CA LEU A 113 -17.39 20.16 7.06
C LEU A 113 -18.79 20.75 7.27
N ASP A 114 -19.42 20.47 8.41
CA ASP A 114 -20.76 20.98 8.75
C ASP A 114 -20.78 22.51 8.93
N GLY A 115 -19.65 23.12 9.31
CA GLY A 115 -19.50 24.57 9.46
C GLY A 115 -19.13 25.33 8.18
N ARG A 116 -19.10 24.67 7.01
CA ARG A 116 -18.78 25.28 5.71
C ARG A 116 -20.02 25.58 4.85
N ASP A 117 -21.22 25.34 5.37
CA ASP A 117 -22.52 25.70 4.77
C ASP A 117 -23.04 27.05 5.31
#